data_AF-A0A3D1PE33-F1
#
_entry.id   AF-A0A3D1PE33-F1
#
_cell.length_a   1.000
_cell.length_b   1.000
_cell.length_c   1.000
_cell.angle_alpha   90.00
_cell.angle_beta   90.00
_cell.angle_gamma   90.00
#
_symmetry.space_group_name_H-M   'P 1'
#
loop_
_entity.id
_entity.type
_entity.pdbx_description
1 polymer ?
#
loop_
_entity_poly.entity_id
_entity_poly.type
_entity_poly.pdbx_seq_one_letter_code
_entity_poly.pdbx_strand_id
1 'polypeptide(L)'
;MLNSIERLLLWLRGGSLKLLTLAGLILLVWGTVSPVGTLIWWVKEGSEKLGLTKKQPKRLLPSNNSNPVATSKLNCYVIFLTGVGDFSTDRLTPGEEVFLKGLVKAHPNCAIVEDVFPYSAANVNLGSERLLAPLWNFAEESDGWLSTANVLIKIRNLWRFAISSDNRYGPVYNRGIALAIVDRMNAAQPIPQSSPEKVKIILMGTSGGAQVALAAAPYLEQWLNPKIIVVSIGGVFAGTDGFNVADRVYHLQGQKDWVEDIGGIVFSSRWAWTVSSPFNQALGDGRYTVLISGPHEHDGDRGYFGTDLVRANGISYVNLTLQKVNQLPIWPIQKRKQQ
;
A
#
# COMPACT_ATOMS: atom_id res chain seq x y z
N MET A 1 45.01 8.51 -5.12
CA MET A 1 43.86 9.09 -5.82
C MET A 1 43.84 8.77 -7.31
N LEU A 2 44.90 9.09 -8.09
CA LEU A 2 44.96 8.74 -9.53
C LEU A 2 44.76 7.24 -9.82
N ASN A 3 45.41 6.37 -9.04
CA ASN A 3 45.37 4.91 -9.23
C ASN A 3 43.96 4.31 -9.00
N SER A 4 43.12 4.95 -8.17
CA SER A 4 41.74 4.55 -7.91
C SER A 4 40.80 5.00 -9.04
N ILE A 5 41.09 6.17 -9.64
CA ILE A 5 40.34 6.73 -10.76
C ILE A 5 40.65 5.96 -12.05
N GLU A 6 41.90 5.58 -12.30
CA GLU A 6 42.27 4.70 -13.43
C GLU A 6 41.67 3.30 -13.30
N ARG A 7 41.65 2.70 -12.09
CA ARG A 7 40.94 1.43 -11.87
C ARG A 7 39.43 1.55 -12.07
N LEU A 8 38.82 2.66 -11.64
CA LEU A 8 37.40 2.93 -11.88
C LEU A 8 37.12 3.13 -13.38
N LEU A 9 38.00 3.82 -14.10
CA LEU A 9 37.88 4.05 -15.55
C LEU A 9 38.12 2.78 -16.39
N LEU A 10 39.04 1.90 -15.97
CA LEU A 10 39.26 0.58 -16.59
C LEU A 10 38.12 -0.39 -16.29
N TRP A 11 37.56 -0.33 -15.08
CA TRP A 11 36.33 -1.05 -14.71
C TRP A 11 35.12 -0.54 -15.51
N LEU A 12 34.97 0.77 -15.69
CA LEU A 12 33.96 1.39 -16.56
C LEU A 12 34.19 1.13 -18.05
N ARG A 13 35.41 0.82 -18.51
CA ARG A 13 35.70 0.42 -19.90
C ARG A 13 35.53 -1.08 -20.18
N GLY A 14 35.32 -1.90 -19.14
CA GLY A 14 35.30 -3.36 -19.22
C GLY A 14 33.91 -3.99 -19.35
N GLY A 15 33.86 -5.32 -19.26
CA GLY A 15 32.62 -6.12 -19.30
C GLY A 15 31.59 -5.77 -18.22
N SER A 16 31.99 -5.14 -17.11
CA SER A 16 31.08 -4.67 -16.06
C SER A 16 30.21 -3.50 -16.49
N LEU A 17 30.71 -2.53 -17.29
CA LEU A 17 29.85 -1.50 -17.86
C LEU A 17 28.85 -2.12 -18.84
N LYS A 18 29.28 -3.09 -19.66
CA LYS A 18 28.38 -3.83 -20.56
C LYS A 18 27.29 -4.60 -19.82
N LEU A 19 27.62 -5.17 -18.65
CA LEU A 19 26.67 -5.84 -17.79
C LEU A 19 25.70 -4.86 -17.13
N LEU A 20 26.17 -3.69 -16.67
CA LEU A 20 25.32 -2.65 -16.10
C LEU A 20 24.38 -2.04 -17.15
N THR A 21 24.86 -1.79 -18.38
CA THR A 21 24.01 -1.29 -19.47
C THR A 21 22.99 -2.34 -19.89
N LEU A 22 23.39 -3.62 -19.97
CA LEU A 22 22.46 -4.73 -20.23
C LEU A 22 21.40 -4.84 -19.13
N ALA A 23 21.80 -4.77 -17.85
CA ALA A 23 20.87 -4.80 -16.72
C ALA A 23 19.90 -3.61 -16.76
N GLY A 24 20.39 -2.40 -17.04
CA GLY A 24 19.55 -1.21 -17.22
C GLY A 24 18.57 -1.35 -18.38
N LEU A 25 19.00 -1.92 -19.51
CA LEU A 25 18.14 -2.18 -20.67
C LEU A 25 17.06 -3.21 -20.34
N ILE A 26 17.41 -4.30 -19.64
CA ILE A 26 16.46 -5.30 -19.16
C ILE A 26 15.42 -4.65 -18.23
N LEU A 27 15.85 -3.81 -17.29
CA LEU A 27 14.94 -3.08 -16.41
C LEU A 27 14.00 -2.14 -17.19
N LEU A 28 14.51 -1.41 -18.19
CA LEU A 28 13.69 -0.54 -19.02
C LEU A 28 12.65 -1.31 -19.85
N VAL A 29 13.06 -2.43 -20.46
CA VAL A 29 12.14 -3.31 -21.20
C VAL A 29 11.09 -3.87 -20.26
N TRP A 30 11.48 -4.35 -19.08
CA TRP A 30 10.56 -4.88 -18.09
C TRP A 30 9.58 -3.81 -17.60
N GLY A 31 10.05 -2.61 -17.30
CA GLY A 31 9.22 -1.47 -16.94
C GLY A 31 8.21 -1.11 -18.02
N THR A 32 8.63 -1.13 -19.29
CA THR A 32 7.75 -0.87 -20.44
C THR A 32 6.65 -1.93 -20.58
N VAL A 33 6.96 -3.20 -20.29
CA VAL A 33 6.01 -4.31 -20.38
C VAL A 33 5.17 -4.46 -19.10
N SER A 34 5.61 -3.90 -17.97
CA SER A 34 4.95 -4.06 -16.66
C SER A 34 3.45 -3.68 -16.62
N PRO A 35 2.95 -2.66 -17.36
CA PRO A 35 1.53 -2.32 -17.37
C PRO A 35 0.67 -3.29 -18.19
N VAL A 36 1.26 -4.12 -19.05
CA VAL A 36 0.52 -5.01 -19.97
C VAL A 36 -0.40 -5.96 -19.21
N GLY A 37 0.05 -6.55 -18.10
CA GLY A 37 -0.80 -7.42 -17.28
C GLY A 37 -2.02 -6.69 -16.72
N THR A 38 -1.85 -5.44 -16.28
CA THR A 38 -2.95 -4.58 -15.80
C THR A 38 -3.95 -4.27 -16.91
N LEU A 39 -3.47 -3.99 -18.12
CA LEU A 39 -4.32 -3.73 -19.28
C LEU A 39 -5.08 -4.98 -19.75
N ILE A 40 -4.43 -6.14 -19.74
CA ILE A 40 -5.08 -7.42 -20.09
C ILE A 40 -6.20 -7.73 -19.10
N TRP A 41 -5.93 -7.59 -17.80
CA TRP A 41 -6.98 -7.77 -16.78
C TRP A 41 -8.14 -6.80 -16.98
N TRP A 42 -7.85 -5.53 -17.27
CA TRP A 42 -8.88 -4.51 -17.52
C TRP A 42 -9.81 -4.89 -18.69
N VAL A 43 -9.22 -5.35 -19.79
CA VAL A 43 -9.97 -5.77 -20.98
C VAL A 43 -10.81 -7.01 -20.70
N LYS A 44 -10.28 -7.99 -19.96
CA LYS A 44 -10.93 -9.29 -19.75
C LYS A 44 -11.96 -9.32 -18.62
N GLU A 45 -11.64 -8.74 -17.47
CA GLU A 45 -12.40 -8.91 -16.23
C GLU A 45 -12.83 -7.58 -15.62
N GLY A 46 -11.99 -6.54 -15.75
CA GLY A 46 -12.25 -5.23 -15.17
C GLY A 46 -13.49 -4.56 -15.76
N SER A 47 -13.66 -4.59 -17.09
CA SER A 47 -14.79 -3.94 -17.78
C SER A 47 -16.16 -4.53 -17.39
N GLU A 48 -16.23 -5.84 -17.16
CA GLU A 48 -17.44 -6.55 -16.75
C GLU A 48 -17.77 -6.32 -15.27
N LYS A 49 -16.79 -6.49 -14.37
CA LYS A 49 -16.97 -6.24 -12.93
C LYS A 49 -17.37 -4.78 -12.64
N LEU A 50 -16.96 -3.84 -13.50
CA LEU A 50 -17.26 -2.42 -13.37
C LEU A 50 -18.54 -1.98 -14.11
N GLY A 51 -19.27 -2.91 -14.73
CA GLY A 51 -20.54 -2.61 -15.42
C GLY A 51 -20.40 -1.68 -16.63
N LEU A 52 -19.23 -1.61 -17.25
CA LEU A 52 -18.93 -0.72 -18.39
C LEU A 52 -19.34 -1.33 -19.74
N THR A 53 -19.55 -2.63 -19.83
CA THR A 53 -20.21 -3.28 -20.97
C THR A 53 -21.72 -3.09 -20.88
N LYS A 54 -22.33 -2.53 -21.95
CA LYS A 54 -23.75 -2.16 -22.09
C LYS A 54 -24.74 -3.34 -22.02
N LYS A 55 -24.75 -4.08 -20.92
CA LYS A 55 -25.83 -4.99 -20.53
C LYS A 55 -26.16 -4.74 -19.06
N GLN A 56 -26.87 -3.65 -18.79
CA GLN A 56 -27.44 -3.37 -17.48
C GLN A 56 -28.60 -4.35 -17.17
N PRO A 57 -28.82 -4.73 -15.90
CA PRO A 57 -29.44 -3.82 -14.93
C PRO A 57 -28.60 -3.57 -13.67
N LYS A 58 -28.76 -2.38 -13.10
CA LYS A 58 -28.49 -2.06 -11.70
C LYS A 58 -29.08 -3.13 -10.76
N ARG A 59 -28.29 -4.10 -10.32
CA ARG A 59 -28.43 -4.82 -9.05
C ARG A 59 -27.26 -5.79 -8.89
N LEU A 60 -26.29 -5.46 -8.07
CA LEU A 60 -25.53 -6.48 -7.37
C LEU A 60 -25.98 -6.41 -5.93
N LEU A 61 -26.71 -7.44 -5.52
CA LEU A 61 -26.78 -8.02 -4.17
C LEU A 61 -27.77 -9.19 -4.24
N PRO A 62 -27.30 -10.45 -4.19
CA PRO A 62 -28.14 -11.57 -3.81
C PRO A 62 -28.49 -11.43 -2.33
N SER A 63 -29.78 -11.34 -2.05
CA SER A 63 -30.35 -11.49 -0.71
C SER A 63 -30.13 -12.93 -0.24
N ASN A 64 -29.25 -13.14 0.73
CA ASN A 64 -29.29 -14.33 1.57
C ASN A 64 -29.65 -13.94 2.99
N ASN A 65 -30.91 -14.24 3.33
CA ASN A 65 -31.44 -14.25 4.69
C ASN A 65 -30.57 -15.15 5.57
N SER A 66 -29.66 -14.53 6.32
CA SER A 66 -28.98 -15.15 7.45
C SER A 66 -29.28 -14.26 8.65
N ASN A 67 -29.84 -14.85 9.70
CA ASN A 67 -30.29 -14.18 10.91
C ASN A 67 -29.28 -13.12 11.42
N PRO A 68 -29.74 -11.94 11.88
CA PRO A 68 -28.85 -10.94 12.44
C PRO A 68 -28.34 -11.44 13.79
N VAL A 69 -27.16 -12.07 13.77
CA VAL A 69 -26.35 -12.18 14.98
C VAL A 69 -25.99 -10.74 15.37
N ALA A 70 -26.40 -10.35 16.58
CA ALA A 70 -26.34 -9.00 17.12
C ALA A 70 -25.07 -8.25 16.68
N THR A 71 -25.28 -7.29 15.78
CA THR A 71 -24.25 -6.42 15.22
C THR A 71 -23.72 -5.52 16.32
N SER A 72 -22.53 -5.82 16.84
CA SER A 72 -21.71 -4.78 17.45
C SER A 72 -21.57 -3.67 16.41
N LYS A 73 -22.00 -2.44 16.74
CA LYS A 73 -22.00 -1.31 15.81
C LYS A 73 -20.56 -1.06 15.30
N LEU A 74 -20.25 -1.61 14.13
CA LEU A 74 -18.96 -1.46 13.48
C LEU A 74 -18.79 0.00 13.10
N ASN A 75 -17.73 0.64 13.59
CA ASN A 75 -17.55 2.08 13.44
C ASN A 75 -16.51 2.43 12.37
N CYS A 76 -15.64 1.48 11.99
CA CYS A 76 -14.65 1.71 10.94
C CYS A 76 -14.15 0.42 10.28
N TYR A 77 -13.57 0.57 9.09
CA TYR A 77 -12.74 -0.44 8.43
C TYR A 77 -11.29 0.04 8.46
N VAL A 78 -10.36 -0.85 8.80
CA VAL A 78 -8.92 -0.63 8.73
C VAL A 78 -8.36 -1.54 7.66
N ILE A 79 -7.84 -0.96 6.58
CA ILE A 79 -7.27 -1.70 5.46
C ILE A 79 -5.76 -1.53 5.55
N PHE A 80 -5.03 -2.64 5.63
CA PHE A 80 -3.57 -2.62 5.64
C PHE A 80 -3.03 -2.97 4.25
N LEU A 81 -2.13 -2.13 3.73
CA LEU A 81 -1.50 -2.25 2.42
C LEU A 81 0.01 -2.32 2.62
N THR A 82 0.57 -3.49 2.36
CA THR A 82 1.98 -3.81 2.61
C THR A 82 2.93 -3.07 1.67
N GLY A 83 4.20 -3.05 2.02
CA GLY A 83 5.25 -2.33 1.30
C GLY A 83 5.82 -3.15 0.14
N VAL A 84 6.61 -2.51 -0.72
CA VAL A 84 7.16 -3.14 -1.93
C VAL A 84 8.06 -4.36 -1.64
N GLY A 85 8.53 -4.49 -0.40
CA GLY A 85 9.30 -5.62 0.09
C GLY A 85 8.49 -6.89 0.36
N ASP A 86 7.15 -6.82 0.34
CA ASP A 86 6.27 -7.93 0.69
C ASP A 86 5.93 -8.84 -0.51
N PHE A 87 5.73 -10.12 -0.23
CA PHE A 87 5.84 -11.21 -1.19
C PHE A 87 4.49 -11.78 -1.67
N SER A 88 3.39 -11.68 -0.92
CA SER A 88 2.07 -12.22 -1.35
C SER A 88 0.89 -11.66 -0.55
N THR A 89 -0.36 -12.01 -0.94
CA THR A 89 -1.58 -11.65 -0.18
C THR A 89 -1.67 -12.36 1.18
N ASP A 90 -0.88 -13.42 1.39
CA ASP A 90 -1.11 -14.41 2.47
C ASP A 90 0.07 -14.52 3.45
N ARG A 91 1.12 -13.68 3.31
CA ARG A 91 2.31 -13.76 4.17
C ARG A 91 2.75 -12.38 4.64
N LEU A 92 2.14 -11.93 5.74
CA LEU A 92 2.65 -10.81 6.52
C LEU A 92 4.01 -11.15 7.11
N THR A 93 4.88 -10.15 7.27
CA THR A 93 6.07 -10.32 8.11
C THR A 93 5.66 -10.55 9.57
N PRO A 94 6.51 -11.21 10.40
CA PRO A 94 6.20 -11.40 11.82
C PRO A 94 5.89 -10.08 12.55
N GLY A 95 6.53 -9.00 12.15
CA GLY A 95 6.26 -7.66 12.64
C GLY A 95 4.89 -7.11 12.25
N GLU A 96 4.51 -7.23 10.98
CA GLU A 96 3.20 -6.79 10.51
C GLU A 96 2.08 -7.59 11.18
N GLU A 97 2.26 -8.90 11.39
CA GLU A 97 1.30 -9.69 12.18
C GLU A 97 1.15 -9.16 13.61
N VAL A 98 2.26 -8.86 14.29
CA VAL A 98 2.22 -8.28 15.65
C VAL A 98 1.48 -6.95 15.65
N PHE A 99 1.73 -6.11 14.65
CA PHE A 99 1.06 -4.83 14.50
C PHE A 99 -0.45 -5.00 14.30
N LEU A 100 -0.89 -5.85 13.36
CA LEU A 100 -2.31 -6.06 13.07
C LEU A 100 -3.05 -6.71 14.25
N LYS A 101 -2.47 -7.75 14.87
CA LYS A 101 -3.00 -8.35 16.11
C LYS A 101 -3.15 -7.30 17.22
N GLY A 102 -2.17 -6.39 17.32
CA GLY A 102 -2.20 -5.26 18.23
C GLY A 102 -3.34 -4.28 17.95
N LEU A 103 -3.61 -3.98 16.68
CA LEU A 103 -4.74 -3.14 16.26
C LEU A 103 -6.08 -3.80 16.53
N VAL A 104 -6.24 -5.10 16.24
CA VAL A 104 -7.47 -5.87 16.53
C VAL A 104 -7.79 -5.76 18.02
N LYS A 105 -6.77 -5.95 18.87
CA LYS A 105 -6.91 -5.87 20.32
C LYS A 105 -7.27 -4.46 20.81
N ALA A 106 -6.68 -3.42 20.22
CA ALA A 106 -6.91 -2.04 20.62
C ALA A 106 -8.26 -1.49 20.15
N HIS A 107 -8.73 -1.92 18.97
CA HIS A 107 -9.91 -1.35 18.28
C HIS A 107 -10.92 -2.42 17.87
N PRO A 108 -11.56 -3.14 18.82
CA PRO A 108 -12.49 -4.23 18.51
C PRO A 108 -13.77 -3.80 17.78
N ASN A 109 -14.05 -2.49 17.71
CA ASN A 109 -15.20 -1.93 16.99
C ASN A 109 -14.88 -1.59 15.52
N CYS A 110 -13.71 -1.98 15.02
CA CYS A 110 -13.32 -1.79 13.64
C CYS A 110 -12.99 -3.14 12.99
N ALA A 111 -13.42 -3.31 11.74
CA ALA A 111 -13.07 -4.49 10.94
C ALA A 111 -11.68 -4.27 10.35
N ILE A 112 -10.72 -5.12 10.71
CA ILE A 112 -9.40 -5.12 10.09
C ILE A 112 -9.47 -6.01 8.85
N VAL A 113 -8.98 -5.48 7.73
CA VAL A 113 -8.97 -6.12 6.41
C VAL A 113 -7.51 -6.39 6.05
N GLU A 114 -7.08 -7.64 6.19
CA GLU A 114 -5.67 -8.07 6.13
C GLU A 114 -5.26 -8.53 4.70
N ASP A 115 -6.22 -8.93 3.85
CA ASP A 115 -5.97 -9.60 2.54
C ASP A 115 -6.12 -8.67 1.30
N VAL A 116 -5.64 -7.44 1.38
CA VAL A 116 -5.56 -6.57 0.19
C VAL A 116 -4.12 -6.44 -0.24
N PHE A 117 -3.73 -7.14 -1.30
CA PHE A 117 -2.38 -7.01 -1.81
C PHE A 117 -2.26 -5.81 -2.75
N PRO A 118 -1.50 -4.76 -2.35
CA PRO A 118 -1.43 -3.51 -3.10
C PRO A 118 -0.81 -3.68 -4.50
N TYR A 119 -0.17 -4.83 -4.76
CA TYR A 119 0.59 -5.09 -5.98
C TYR A 119 -0.14 -5.99 -7.00
N SER A 120 -1.41 -6.34 -6.76
CA SER A 120 -2.25 -7.14 -7.68
C SER A 120 -3.63 -6.51 -7.87
N ALA A 121 -3.88 -5.89 -9.03
CA ALA A 121 -5.18 -5.29 -9.36
C ALA A 121 -6.33 -6.32 -9.42
N ALA A 122 -6.01 -7.59 -9.67
CA ALA A 122 -6.96 -8.68 -9.65
C ALA A 122 -7.14 -9.30 -8.24
N ASN A 123 -6.35 -8.84 -7.26
CA ASN A 123 -6.22 -9.40 -5.91
C ASN A 123 -5.99 -10.91 -5.88
N VAL A 124 -5.27 -11.43 -6.88
CA VAL A 124 -4.92 -12.84 -6.96
C VAL A 124 -3.43 -13.02 -6.69
N ASN A 125 -3.11 -14.11 -5.99
CA ASN A 125 -1.76 -14.56 -5.70
C ASN A 125 -0.93 -14.75 -6.97
N LEU A 126 0.38 -14.55 -6.85
CA LEU A 126 1.38 -14.68 -7.92
C LEU A 126 1.23 -15.97 -8.76
N GLY A 127 0.79 -17.07 -8.14
CA GLY A 127 0.59 -18.37 -8.79
C GLY A 127 -0.58 -18.47 -9.78
N SER A 128 -1.45 -17.46 -9.92
CA SER A 128 -2.63 -17.53 -10.80
C SER A 128 -2.44 -16.86 -12.17
N GLU A 129 -1.31 -16.21 -12.45
CA GLU A 129 -0.98 -15.73 -13.79
C GLU A 129 -0.60 -16.93 -14.68
N ARG A 130 -1.60 -17.55 -15.31
CA ARG A 130 -1.52 -18.83 -16.04
C ARG A 130 -0.40 -18.94 -17.10
N LEU A 131 0.18 -17.83 -17.54
CA LEU A 131 1.27 -17.81 -18.54
C LEU A 131 2.67 -17.83 -17.92
N LEU A 132 2.85 -17.36 -16.68
CA LEU A 132 4.16 -17.30 -16.00
C LEU A 132 4.18 -18.02 -14.65
N ALA A 133 3.05 -18.60 -14.22
CA ALA A 133 2.91 -19.37 -12.98
C ALA A 133 4.01 -20.42 -12.73
N PRO A 134 4.51 -21.18 -13.73
CA PRO A 134 5.60 -22.13 -13.50
C PRO A 134 6.91 -21.46 -13.09
N LEU A 135 7.20 -20.26 -13.62
CA LEU A 135 8.40 -19.49 -13.29
C LEU A 135 8.32 -18.93 -11.87
N TRP A 136 7.13 -18.48 -11.46
CA TRP A 136 6.89 -17.95 -10.12
C TRP A 136 6.86 -19.04 -9.05
N ASN A 137 6.19 -20.18 -9.32
CA ASN A 137 6.18 -21.33 -8.41
C ASN A 137 7.60 -21.90 -8.21
N PHE A 138 8.40 -21.99 -9.29
CA PHE A 138 9.78 -22.42 -9.21
C PHE A 138 10.66 -21.45 -8.39
N ALA A 139 10.42 -20.14 -8.52
CA ALA A 139 11.09 -19.12 -7.73
C ALA A 139 10.60 -19.06 -6.26
N GLU A 140 9.49 -19.71 -5.92
CA GLU A 140 8.91 -19.78 -4.57
C GLU A 140 9.34 -21.04 -3.81
N GLU A 141 9.65 -22.14 -4.52
CA GLU A 141 9.93 -23.47 -3.92
C GLU A 141 11.42 -23.79 -3.68
N SER A 142 12.36 -23.02 -4.22
CA SER A 142 13.78 -23.37 -4.14
C SER A 142 14.49 -22.63 -2.97
N ASP A 143 15.54 -23.23 -2.39
CA ASP A 143 16.38 -22.59 -1.36
C ASP A 143 17.83 -22.48 -1.87
N GLY A 144 18.46 -21.31 -1.71
CA GLY A 144 19.80 -21.01 -2.25
C GLY A 144 19.80 -20.66 -3.76
N TRP A 145 20.66 -19.71 -4.19
CA TRP A 145 20.53 -18.89 -5.43
C TRP A 145 19.34 -17.89 -5.40
N LEU A 146 18.35 -18.10 -4.52
CA LEU A 146 17.12 -17.30 -4.35
C LEU A 146 17.21 -15.91 -3.73
N SER A 147 18.39 -15.44 -3.32
CA SER A 147 18.51 -14.01 -3.01
C SER A 147 18.10 -13.13 -4.22
N THR A 148 18.25 -13.67 -5.44
CA THR A 148 17.86 -13.02 -6.69
C THR A 148 16.34 -13.00 -6.91
N ALA A 149 15.60 -14.04 -6.51
CA ALA A 149 14.14 -14.09 -6.65
C ALA A 149 13.47 -13.02 -5.76
N ASN A 150 13.96 -12.85 -4.54
CA ASN A 150 13.54 -11.77 -3.64
C ASN A 150 13.78 -10.38 -4.27
N VAL A 151 14.91 -10.19 -4.94
CA VAL A 151 15.20 -8.93 -5.66
C VAL A 151 14.26 -8.73 -6.84
N LEU A 152 13.96 -9.77 -7.62
CA LEU A 152 13.03 -9.69 -8.75
C LEU A 152 11.61 -9.33 -8.32
N ILE A 153 11.12 -9.89 -7.21
CA ILE A 153 9.80 -9.56 -6.65
C ILE A 153 9.77 -8.10 -6.18
N LYS A 154 10.81 -7.64 -5.47
CA LYS A 154 10.93 -6.22 -5.08
C LYS A 154 10.92 -5.29 -6.28
N ILE A 155 11.63 -5.65 -7.36
CA ILE A 155 11.61 -4.88 -8.62
C ILE A 155 10.22 -4.88 -9.25
N ARG A 156 9.52 -6.03 -9.28
CA ARG A 156 8.13 -6.11 -9.76
C ARG A 156 7.21 -5.20 -8.96
N ASN A 157 7.27 -5.24 -7.64
CA ASN A 157 6.45 -4.41 -6.76
C ASN A 157 6.79 -2.92 -6.92
N LEU A 158 8.07 -2.59 -7.13
CA LEU A 158 8.49 -1.24 -7.48
C LEU A 158 7.87 -0.77 -8.81
N TRP A 159 7.78 -1.64 -9.81
CA TRP A 159 7.06 -1.31 -11.05
C TRP A 159 5.56 -1.14 -10.82
N ARG A 160 4.94 -1.92 -9.93
CA ARG A 160 3.52 -1.73 -9.56
C ARG A 160 3.28 -0.41 -8.85
N PHE A 161 4.18 -0.03 -7.93
CA PHE A 161 4.21 1.30 -7.36
C PHE A 161 4.33 2.39 -8.45
N ALA A 162 5.26 2.23 -9.39
CA ALA A 162 5.44 3.19 -10.49
C ALA A 162 4.18 3.30 -11.37
N ILE A 163 3.54 2.18 -11.71
CA ILE A 163 2.26 2.14 -12.43
C ILE A 163 1.17 2.88 -11.65
N SER A 164 1.05 2.62 -10.35
CA SER A 164 0.06 3.28 -9.49
C SER A 164 0.21 4.81 -9.49
N SER A 165 1.46 5.30 -9.54
CA SER A 165 1.78 6.74 -9.61
C SER A 165 1.72 7.35 -11.02
N ASP A 166 1.59 6.54 -12.08
CA ASP A 166 1.61 7.04 -13.45
C ASP A 166 0.20 7.40 -13.92
N ASN A 167 0.00 8.62 -14.43
CA ASN A 167 -1.32 9.09 -14.84
C ASN A 167 -1.96 8.29 -16.00
N ARG A 168 -1.16 7.57 -16.82
CA ARG A 168 -1.66 6.83 -17.99
C ARG A 168 -2.18 5.45 -17.61
N TYR A 169 -1.49 4.78 -16.68
CA TYR A 169 -1.79 3.39 -16.29
C TYR A 169 -2.42 3.29 -14.90
N GLY A 170 -2.10 4.22 -14.02
CA GLY A 170 -2.59 4.31 -12.64
C GLY A 170 -4.11 4.25 -12.53
N PRO A 171 -4.90 4.99 -13.33
CA PRO A 171 -6.35 4.97 -13.18
C PRO A 171 -6.98 3.58 -13.32
N VAL A 172 -6.45 2.74 -14.20
CA VAL A 172 -6.90 1.35 -14.36
C VAL A 172 -6.45 0.51 -13.16
N TYR A 173 -5.18 0.64 -12.79
CA TYR A 173 -4.57 -0.14 -11.73
C TYR A 173 -5.21 0.13 -10.36
N ASN A 174 -5.27 1.40 -9.98
CA ASN A 174 -5.75 1.89 -8.69
C ASN A 174 -7.25 1.61 -8.50
N ARG A 175 -8.02 1.63 -9.59
CA ARG A 175 -9.43 1.20 -9.59
C ARG A 175 -9.58 -0.29 -9.31
N GLY A 176 -8.70 -1.13 -9.87
CA GLY A 176 -8.67 -2.56 -9.57
C GLY A 176 -8.34 -2.82 -8.09
N ILE A 177 -7.37 -2.10 -7.53
CA ILE A 177 -7.08 -2.18 -6.09
C ILE A 177 -8.27 -1.71 -5.25
N ALA A 178 -8.95 -0.62 -5.62
CA ALA A 178 -10.14 -0.18 -4.90
C ALA A 178 -11.27 -1.23 -4.92
N LEU A 179 -11.46 -1.95 -6.03
CA LEU A 179 -12.40 -3.08 -6.08
C LEU A 179 -12.01 -4.19 -5.13
N ALA A 180 -10.73 -4.57 -5.13
CA ALA A 180 -10.19 -5.56 -4.21
C ALA A 180 -10.44 -5.18 -2.75
N ILE A 181 -10.25 -3.89 -2.42
CA ILE A 181 -10.56 -3.35 -1.09
C ILE A 181 -12.04 -3.55 -0.77
N VAL A 182 -12.96 -3.17 -1.67
CA VAL A 182 -14.41 -3.32 -1.44
C VAL A 182 -14.82 -4.78 -1.28
N ASP A 183 -14.28 -5.68 -2.11
CA ASP A 183 -14.54 -7.11 -2.03
C ASP A 183 -14.09 -7.68 -0.68
N ARG A 184 -12.89 -7.32 -0.23
CA ARG A 184 -12.33 -7.78 1.06
C ARG A 184 -13.00 -7.13 2.26
N MET A 185 -13.40 -5.86 2.17
CA MET A 185 -14.22 -5.20 3.18
C MET A 185 -15.54 -5.95 3.37
N ASN A 186 -16.26 -6.26 2.29
CA ASN A 186 -17.52 -7.02 2.34
C ASN A 186 -17.32 -8.43 2.90
N ALA A 187 -16.21 -9.09 2.56
CA ALA A 187 -15.88 -10.41 3.09
C ALA A 187 -15.58 -10.39 4.59
N ALA A 188 -14.89 -9.35 5.08
CA ALA A 188 -14.59 -9.18 6.50
C ALA A 188 -15.86 -8.85 7.31
N GLN A 189 -16.62 -7.84 6.86
CA GLN A 189 -17.91 -7.44 7.42
C GLN A 189 -18.76 -6.76 6.33
N PRO A 190 -20.01 -7.20 6.07
CA PRO A 190 -20.87 -6.60 5.06
C PRO A 190 -21.00 -5.07 5.23
N ILE A 191 -20.76 -4.32 4.15
CA ILE A 191 -20.85 -2.86 4.17
C ILE A 191 -22.32 -2.46 4.36
N PRO A 192 -22.65 -1.61 5.37
CA PRO A 192 -24.02 -1.17 5.59
C PRO A 192 -24.57 -0.40 4.39
N GLN A 193 -25.68 -0.88 3.81
CA GLN A 193 -26.30 -0.24 2.63
C GLN A 193 -27.13 1.00 2.97
N SER A 194 -27.45 1.21 4.25
CA SER A 194 -28.33 2.29 4.71
C SER A 194 -27.92 2.72 6.11
N SER A 195 -26.74 3.33 6.22
CA SER A 195 -26.33 4.04 7.43
C SER A 195 -26.50 5.54 7.22
N PRO A 196 -27.18 6.27 8.13
CA PRO A 196 -27.21 7.73 8.08
C PRO A 196 -25.83 8.36 8.32
N GLU A 197 -24.91 7.62 8.95
CA GLU A 197 -23.52 8.04 9.17
C GLU A 197 -22.61 7.45 8.08
N LYS A 198 -21.73 8.28 7.50
CA LYS A 198 -20.70 7.82 6.56
C LYS A 198 -19.79 6.78 7.22
N VAL A 199 -19.59 5.65 6.54
CA VAL A 199 -18.62 4.63 6.97
C VAL A 199 -17.23 5.25 7.03
N LYS A 200 -16.47 4.98 8.09
CA LYS A 200 -15.07 5.41 8.21
C LYS A 200 -14.15 4.34 7.63
N ILE A 201 -13.33 4.71 6.65
CA ILE A 201 -12.31 3.85 6.03
C ILE A 201 -10.94 4.41 6.39
N ILE A 202 -10.13 3.59 7.05
CA ILE A 202 -8.75 3.90 7.42
C ILE A 202 -7.82 3.08 6.52
N LEU A 203 -7.18 3.73 5.55
CA LEU A 203 -6.23 3.11 4.63
C LEU A 203 -4.83 3.26 5.24
N MET A 204 -4.25 2.17 5.72
CA MET A 204 -2.90 2.14 6.27
C MET A 204 -1.93 1.57 5.23
N GLY A 205 -0.98 2.37 4.76
CA GLY A 205 -0.01 1.95 3.76
C GLY A 205 1.41 2.14 4.24
N THR A 206 2.25 1.10 4.09
CA THR A 206 3.69 1.17 4.37
C THR A 206 4.52 1.29 3.10
N SER A 207 5.61 2.07 3.12
CA SER A 207 6.48 2.27 1.95
C SER A 207 5.66 2.63 0.69
N GLY A 208 5.88 1.96 -0.44
CA GLY A 208 5.08 2.16 -1.66
C GLY A 208 3.59 1.79 -1.54
N GLY A 209 3.19 1.02 -0.52
CA GLY A 209 1.79 0.75 -0.20
C GLY A 209 1.01 2.02 0.16
N ALA A 210 1.69 3.06 0.66
CA ALA A 210 1.08 4.38 0.90
C ALA A 210 0.61 5.06 -0.39
N GLN A 211 1.40 4.99 -1.48
CA GLN A 211 0.95 5.46 -2.80
C GLN A 211 -0.29 4.72 -3.26
N VAL A 212 -0.29 3.40 -3.14
CA VAL A 212 -1.42 2.57 -3.58
C VAL A 212 -2.68 2.88 -2.75
N ALA A 213 -2.52 3.08 -1.43
CA ALA A 213 -3.59 3.51 -0.54
C ALA A 213 -4.20 4.84 -0.97
N LEU A 214 -3.36 5.86 -1.16
CA LEU A 214 -3.78 7.18 -1.64
C LEU A 214 -4.48 7.08 -3.00
N ALA A 215 -3.95 6.26 -3.90
CA ALA A 215 -4.46 6.16 -5.25
C ALA A 215 -5.78 5.38 -5.38
N ALA A 216 -6.07 4.48 -4.44
CA ALA A 216 -7.37 3.82 -4.34
C ALA A 216 -8.46 4.75 -3.76
N ALA A 217 -8.09 5.74 -2.94
CA ALA A 217 -9.04 6.57 -2.20
C ALA A 217 -10.10 7.28 -3.07
N PRO A 218 -9.80 7.88 -4.24
CA PRO A 218 -10.82 8.54 -5.06
C PRO A 218 -11.93 7.60 -5.55
N TYR A 219 -11.60 6.34 -5.81
CA TYR A 219 -12.57 5.33 -6.23
C TYR A 219 -13.45 4.88 -5.06
N LEU A 220 -12.86 4.70 -3.89
CA LEU A 220 -13.61 4.37 -2.67
C LEU A 220 -14.55 5.52 -2.28
N GLU A 221 -14.09 6.77 -2.41
CA GLU A 221 -14.92 7.96 -2.20
C GLU A 221 -16.13 7.96 -3.13
N GLN A 222 -15.88 7.77 -4.43
CA GLN A 222 -16.92 7.78 -5.45
C GLN A 222 -17.97 6.67 -5.22
N TRP A 223 -17.57 5.48 -4.80
CA TRP A 223 -18.48 4.32 -4.71
C TRP A 223 -19.20 4.21 -3.38
N LEU A 224 -18.56 4.60 -2.29
CA LEU A 224 -19.06 4.37 -0.93
C LEU A 224 -19.40 5.66 -0.17
N ASN A 225 -19.00 6.84 -0.68
CA ASN A 225 -19.09 8.12 0.02
C ASN A 225 -18.64 8.04 1.51
N PRO A 226 -17.46 7.45 1.81
CA PRO A 226 -17.02 7.24 3.18
C PRO A 226 -16.32 8.49 3.74
N LYS A 227 -15.98 8.45 5.03
CA LYS A 227 -14.93 9.28 5.61
C LYS A 227 -13.60 8.55 5.42
N ILE A 228 -12.68 9.11 4.64
CA ILE A 228 -11.39 8.49 4.29
C ILE A 228 -10.28 9.11 5.13
N ILE A 229 -9.58 8.25 5.85
CA ILE A 229 -8.36 8.59 6.58
C ILE A 229 -7.25 7.73 6.01
N VAL A 230 -6.13 8.34 5.66
CA VAL A 230 -4.92 7.62 5.22
C VAL A 230 -3.87 7.71 6.32
N VAL A 231 -3.27 6.58 6.67
CA VAL A 231 -2.12 6.50 7.57
C VAL A 231 -0.95 5.91 6.78
N SER A 232 -0.02 6.79 6.40
CA SER A 232 1.22 6.42 5.73
C SER A 232 2.29 6.12 6.78
N ILE A 233 2.96 4.97 6.67
CA ILE A 233 4.03 4.54 7.60
C ILE A 233 5.32 4.40 6.78
N GLY A 234 6.28 5.32 6.94
CA GLY A 234 7.47 5.37 6.07
C GLY A 234 7.14 5.41 4.58
N GLY A 235 5.99 6.01 4.23
CA GLY A 235 5.43 5.86 2.89
C GLY A 235 6.13 6.69 1.83
N VAL A 236 6.31 6.10 0.66
CA VAL A 236 6.75 6.80 -0.56
C VAL A 236 5.51 6.99 -1.44
N PHE A 237 5.29 8.20 -1.94
CA PHE A 237 4.14 8.53 -2.79
C PHE A 237 4.40 9.77 -3.63
N ALA A 238 3.63 9.90 -4.70
CA ALA A 238 3.78 10.91 -5.74
C ALA A 238 3.22 12.28 -5.35
N GLY A 239 2.19 12.32 -4.51
CA GLY A 239 1.52 13.57 -4.07
C GLY A 239 0.34 14.02 -4.95
N THR A 240 0.03 13.28 -6.01
CA THR A 240 -1.07 13.57 -6.95
C THR A 240 -2.40 12.97 -6.50
N ASP A 241 -2.38 11.69 -6.11
CA ASP A 241 -3.60 10.94 -5.86
C ASP A 241 -4.07 10.99 -4.40
N GLY A 242 -5.37 10.85 -4.17
CA GLY A 242 -5.97 10.71 -2.85
C GLY A 242 -6.05 11.97 -2.01
N PHE A 243 -5.14 12.92 -2.16
CA PHE A 243 -5.07 14.14 -1.34
C PHE A 243 -6.28 15.06 -1.50
N ASN A 244 -7.05 14.98 -2.59
CA ASN A 244 -8.27 15.79 -2.75
C ASN A 244 -9.50 15.19 -2.07
N VAL A 245 -9.49 13.88 -1.79
CA VAL A 245 -10.64 13.14 -1.26
C VAL A 245 -10.43 12.65 0.17
N ALA A 246 -9.18 12.52 0.60
CA ALA A 246 -8.86 12.13 1.97
C ALA A 246 -9.21 13.26 2.94
N ASP A 247 -10.04 12.96 3.94
CA ASP A 247 -10.36 13.88 5.03
C ASP A 247 -9.11 14.22 5.85
N ARG A 248 -8.25 13.22 6.07
CA ARG A 248 -6.97 13.35 6.77
C ARG A 248 -5.95 12.36 6.21
N VAL A 249 -4.70 12.80 6.17
CA VAL A 249 -3.53 11.97 5.88
C VAL A 249 -2.52 12.17 7.01
N TYR A 250 -2.25 11.10 7.77
CA TYR A 250 -1.18 11.08 8.76
C TYR A 250 0.01 10.35 8.17
N HIS A 251 1.20 10.91 8.29
CA HIS A 251 2.43 10.28 7.85
C HIS A 251 3.36 10.06 9.03
N LEU A 252 3.67 8.81 9.33
CA LEU A 252 4.60 8.40 10.37
C LEU A 252 6.01 8.33 9.76
N GLN A 253 6.89 9.21 10.23
CA GLN A 253 8.26 9.35 9.77
C GLN A 253 9.25 8.81 10.81
N GLY A 254 10.10 7.89 10.38
CA GLY A 254 11.23 7.38 11.13
C GLY A 254 12.44 8.31 11.03
N GLN A 255 13.12 8.57 12.15
CA GLN A 255 14.28 9.47 12.17
C GLN A 255 15.50 8.95 11.40
N LYS A 256 15.50 7.65 11.04
CA LYS A 256 16.58 7.00 10.28
C LYS A 256 16.09 6.44 8.95
N ASP A 257 14.86 6.78 8.56
CA ASP A 257 14.30 6.40 7.27
C ASP A 257 14.59 7.49 6.23
N TRP A 258 15.61 7.25 5.41
CA TRP A 258 15.96 8.13 4.29
C TRP A 258 15.18 7.81 3.02
N VAL A 259 14.47 6.66 2.96
CA VAL A 259 13.81 6.20 1.74
C VAL A 259 12.54 7.00 1.48
N GLU A 260 11.84 7.40 2.54
CA GLU A 260 10.62 8.21 2.41
C GLU A 260 10.86 9.60 1.79
N ASP A 261 12.07 10.16 1.98
CA ASP A 261 12.54 11.40 1.34
C ASP A 261 12.60 11.31 -0.19
N ILE A 262 12.80 10.10 -0.75
CA ILE A 262 12.89 9.90 -2.21
C ILE A 262 11.64 10.44 -2.90
N GLY A 263 10.47 10.28 -2.28
CA GLY A 263 9.22 10.79 -2.85
C GLY A 263 9.23 12.32 -3.01
N GLY A 264 9.81 13.04 -2.06
CA GLY A 264 9.99 14.49 -2.11
C GLY A 264 10.99 14.95 -3.18
N ILE A 265 11.92 14.09 -3.57
CA ILE A 265 12.93 14.40 -4.60
C ILE A 265 12.38 14.10 -6.00
N VAL A 266 11.82 12.90 -6.20
CA VAL A 266 11.47 12.40 -7.53
C VAL A 266 10.17 12.99 -8.05
N PHE A 267 9.18 13.21 -7.18
CA PHE A 267 7.86 13.63 -7.62
C PHE A 267 7.69 15.13 -7.47
N SER A 268 7.61 15.82 -8.61
CA SER A 268 7.46 17.28 -8.67
C SER A 268 6.22 17.80 -7.96
N SER A 269 5.19 16.98 -7.80
CA SER A 269 3.98 17.37 -7.06
C SER A 269 4.23 17.51 -5.54
N ARG A 270 5.31 16.93 -5.00
CA ARG A 270 5.73 17.10 -3.61
C ARG A 270 6.68 18.28 -3.38
N TRP A 271 7.14 18.93 -4.44
CA TRP A 271 8.05 20.07 -4.31
C TRP A 271 7.32 21.29 -3.76
N ALA A 272 7.96 22.02 -2.86
CA ALA A 272 7.36 23.14 -2.14
C ALA A 272 6.85 24.27 -3.06
N TRP A 273 7.44 24.44 -4.25
CA TRP A 273 7.02 25.45 -5.23
C TRP A 273 5.86 24.99 -6.14
N THR A 274 5.49 23.71 -6.12
CA THR A 274 4.31 23.21 -6.84
C THR A 274 3.05 23.42 -5.99
N VAL A 275 2.80 24.67 -5.59
CA VAL A 275 1.80 25.04 -4.55
C VAL A 275 0.39 24.56 -4.90
N SER A 276 0.05 24.48 -6.19
CA SER A 276 -1.25 24.01 -6.66
C SER A 276 -1.39 22.48 -6.69
N SER A 277 -0.37 21.70 -6.30
CA SER A 277 -0.49 20.25 -6.26
C SER A 277 -1.48 19.80 -5.17
N PRO A 278 -2.18 18.66 -5.36
CA PRO A 278 -3.06 18.10 -4.34
C PRO A 278 -2.38 17.92 -2.98
N PHE A 279 -1.13 17.45 -2.97
CA PHE A 279 -0.32 17.34 -1.76
C PHE A 279 -0.09 18.68 -1.06
N ASN A 280 0.40 19.71 -1.77
CA ASN A 280 0.69 21.00 -1.16
C ASN A 280 -0.58 21.72 -0.68
N GLN A 281 -1.70 21.54 -1.39
CA GLN A 281 -3.01 22.01 -0.92
C GLN A 281 -3.41 21.29 0.38
N ALA A 282 -3.31 19.97 0.44
CA ALA A 282 -3.61 19.21 1.67
C ALA A 282 -2.69 19.57 2.84
N LEU A 283 -1.43 19.91 2.58
CA LEU A 283 -0.51 20.44 3.57
C LEU A 283 -0.96 21.83 4.06
N GLY A 284 -1.29 22.75 3.14
CA GLY A 284 -1.79 24.09 3.46
C GLY A 284 -3.10 24.10 4.23
N ASP A 285 -4.00 23.16 3.91
CA ASP A 285 -5.28 22.96 4.59
C ASP A 285 -5.14 22.28 5.97
N GLY A 286 -3.93 21.86 6.34
CA GLY A 286 -3.68 21.09 7.56
C GLY A 286 -4.29 19.68 7.54
N ARG A 287 -4.65 19.15 6.36
CA ARG A 287 -5.19 17.79 6.19
C ARG A 287 -4.09 16.72 6.12
N TYR A 288 -2.88 17.10 5.72
CA TYR A 288 -1.68 16.27 5.83
C TYR A 288 -0.89 16.60 7.10
N THR A 289 -0.49 15.60 7.88
CA THR A 289 0.25 15.79 9.13
C THR A 289 1.36 14.76 9.27
N VAL A 290 2.59 15.23 9.49
CA VAL A 290 3.75 14.37 9.75
C VAL A 290 3.94 14.18 11.25
N LEU A 291 4.21 12.95 11.66
CA LEU A 291 4.44 12.55 13.04
C LEU A 291 5.71 11.71 13.11
N ILE A 292 6.64 12.12 13.98
CA ILE A 292 7.85 11.32 14.21
C ILE A 292 7.46 10.04 14.97
N SER A 293 7.70 8.89 14.35
CA SER A 293 7.38 7.57 14.91
C SER A 293 8.44 7.10 15.91
N GLY A 294 9.69 7.50 15.72
CA GLY A 294 10.82 7.08 16.54
C GLY A 294 12.11 6.91 15.74
N PRO A 295 13.11 6.18 16.27
CA PRO A 295 14.39 5.95 15.61
C PRO A 295 14.31 4.86 14.52
N HIS A 296 13.13 4.68 13.90
CA HIS A 296 12.87 3.68 12.87
C HIS A 296 13.75 3.91 11.64
N GLU A 297 14.30 2.82 11.12
CA GLU A 297 14.84 2.72 9.76
C GLU A 297 13.66 2.40 8.79
N HIS A 298 13.91 2.31 7.48
CA HIS A 298 12.83 2.04 6.52
C HIS A 298 12.30 0.60 6.64
N ASP A 299 13.21 -0.38 6.65
CA ASP A 299 12.93 -1.81 6.70
C ASP A 299 13.86 -2.56 7.67
N GLY A 300 13.74 -3.89 7.69
CA GLY A 300 14.55 -4.77 8.54
C GLY A 300 14.14 -4.76 10.01
N ASP A 301 14.99 -5.35 10.86
CA ASP A 301 14.70 -5.57 12.29
C ASP A 301 14.51 -4.27 13.09
N ARG A 302 14.98 -3.14 12.54
CA ARG A 302 14.83 -1.79 13.10
C ARG A 302 13.87 -0.89 12.30
N GLY A 303 13.20 -1.46 11.29
CA GLY A 303 12.17 -0.79 10.51
C GLY A 303 10.89 -0.55 11.29
N TYR A 304 9.86 0.03 10.68
CA TYR A 304 8.57 0.30 11.33
C TYR A 304 7.89 -0.93 11.94
N PHE A 305 8.10 -2.09 11.34
CA PHE A 305 7.59 -3.37 11.82
C PHE A 305 8.70 -4.26 12.40
N GLY A 306 9.88 -3.68 12.68
CA GLY A 306 10.99 -4.38 13.27
C GLY A 306 10.65 -4.98 14.65
N THR A 307 11.10 -6.20 14.90
CA THR A 307 10.87 -6.90 16.18
C THR A 307 11.98 -6.67 17.20
N ASP A 308 13.11 -6.08 16.80
CA ASP A 308 14.19 -5.70 17.72
C ASP A 308 13.70 -4.68 18.76
N LEU A 309 14.37 -4.68 19.91
CA LEU A 309 14.12 -3.72 20.98
C LEU A 309 14.82 -2.39 20.72
N VAL A 310 14.06 -1.31 20.89
CA VAL A 310 14.59 0.05 20.92
C VAL A 310 15.38 0.22 22.23
N ARG A 311 16.70 0.44 22.11
CA ARG A 311 17.64 0.49 23.23
C ARG A 311 17.28 1.48 24.35
N ALA A 312 16.55 2.54 24.02
CA ALA A 312 16.23 3.61 24.97
C ALA A 312 15.12 3.25 25.98
N ASN A 313 14.21 2.33 25.63
CA ASN A 313 12.98 2.07 26.40
C ASN A 313 12.56 0.59 26.44
N GLY A 314 13.29 -0.31 25.78
CA GLY A 314 13.06 -1.75 25.84
C GLY A 314 11.76 -2.23 25.17
N ILE A 315 11.09 -1.38 24.40
CA ILE A 315 9.94 -1.76 23.56
C ILE A 315 10.42 -2.11 22.16
N SER A 316 9.74 -3.02 21.46
CA SER A 316 10.09 -3.32 20.07
C SER A 316 9.71 -2.17 19.12
N TYR A 317 10.39 -2.08 17.98
CA TYR A 317 10.10 -1.06 16.96
C TYR A 317 8.64 -1.12 16.46
N VAL A 318 8.10 -2.32 16.23
CA VAL A 318 6.69 -2.55 15.88
C VAL A 318 5.74 -2.02 16.96
N ASN A 319 6.05 -2.24 18.24
CA ASN A 319 5.21 -1.75 19.33
C ASN A 319 5.25 -0.23 19.45
N LEU A 320 6.39 0.40 19.12
CA LEU A 320 6.47 1.86 19.03
C LEU A 320 5.58 2.40 17.89
N THR A 321 5.58 1.76 16.73
CA THR A 321 4.68 2.10 15.61
C THR A 321 3.21 1.95 16.02
N LEU A 322 2.86 0.82 16.64
CA LEU A 322 1.51 0.56 17.14
C LEU A 322 1.06 1.62 18.16
N GLN A 323 1.93 2.01 19.09
CA GLN A 323 1.63 3.09 20.06
C GLN A 323 1.33 4.41 19.35
N LYS A 324 2.14 4.79 18.36
CA LYS A 324 1.96 6.04 17.60
C LYS A 324 0.66 6.03 16.80
N VAL A 325 0.36 4.92 16.13
CA VAL A 325 -0.90 4.74 15.40
C VAL A 325 -2.11 4.80 16.34
N ASN A 326 -2.02 4.18 17.53
CA ASN A 326 -3.10 4.23 18.53
C ASN A 326 -3.32 5.62 19.14
N GLN A 327 -2.33 6.50 19.10
CA GLN A 327 -2.44 7.89 19.58
C GLN A 327 -3.13 8.82 18.56
N LEU A 328 -3.32 8.39 17.32
CA LEU A 328 -3.95 9.20 16.29
C LEU A 328 -5.42 9.49 16.63
N PRO A 329 -5.94 10.72 16.38
CA PRO A 329 -7.33 11.09 16.65
C PRO A 329 -8.29 10.58 15.55
N ILE A 330 -8.14 9.31 15.17
CA ILE A 330 -8.86 8.65 14.08
C ILE A 330 -9.79 7.55 14.60
N TRP A 331 -9.52 7.06 15.81
CA TRP A 331 -10.23 5.96 16.43
C TRP A 331 -11.60 6.39 16.97
N PRO A 332 -12.61 5.51 16.95
CA PRO A 332 -13.89 5.78 17.61
C PRO A 332 -13.67 6.07 19.10
N ILE A 333 -14.33 7.09 19.63
CA ILE A 333 -14.29 7.39 21.07
C ILE A 333 -14.91 6.21 21.81
N GLN A 334 -14.12 5.50 22.62
CA GLN A 334 -14.68 4.56 23.58
C GLN A 334 -15.57 5.37 24.54
N LYS A 335 -16.89 5.24 24.41
CA LYS A 335 -17.79 5.67 25.48
C LYS A 335 -17.39 4.85 26.72
N ARG A 336 -16.70 5.49 27.67
CA ARG A 336 -16.46 4.87 28.98
C ARG A 336 -17.83 4.44 29.49
N LYS A 337 -18.01 3.14 29.73
CA LYS A 337 -19.14 2.67 30.53
C LYS A 337 -19.00 3.41 31.86
N GLN A 338 -19.91 4.33 32.14
CA GLN A 338 -20.09 4.82 33.50
C GLN A 338 -20.40 3.56 34.33
N GLN A 339 -19.47 3.20 35.20
CA GLN A 339 -19.71 2.24 36.27
C GLN A 339 -20.49 2.94 37.37
#